data_AF-A0A1X7RHP0-F1
#
_entry.id   AF-A0A1X7RHP0-F1
#
_cell.length_a   1.000
_cell.length_b   1.000
_cell.length_c   1.000
_cell.angle_alpha   90.00
_cell.angle_beta   90.00
_cell.angle_gamma   90.00
#
_symmetry.space_group_name_H-M   'P 1'
#
loop_
_entity.id
_entity.type
_entity.pdbx_description
1 polymer ?
#
loop_
_entity_poly.entity_id
_entity_poly.type
_entity_poly.pdbx_seq_one_letter_code
_entity_poly.pdbx_strand_id
1 'polypeptide(L)'
;MARRTTGITAIDARTEKELHAQIRINRASMESQYRLVNVPTQFRVKYPRAASQQDPKRLIQPHFIDGEIPSLLMAIRLYVELVDHALPLFHTLLLREPKILPRIEFLNSRRWEYPEPHLKLNREEKYHAWTCLATIGNGLDWIVGEVGRDGLTQADTGSTTINHRRPLLVHGLPGYGSVITAAPEIVRHIKDSAKRGDIGAQKWHSFELAATWLHELAHAVVNAVLPYTEQQEVFLGLGATTTEVGFEVEGRVFSGIFAQSEHSMLPGDVVLKEWPNLETIRNYQSEYGFEIRGSAAELRDWKVWWKVDRSFWERMFEDSFWKKRCAVGTLWPEKIFGILKVTAEEKLTDRQRKEMESELRRQECTLGRRGLVLRDVLAHEMEEFEETDSDESDEADSEEMCCEESDVDGDVDVDVDVDVDGDEMVDVDRMDETE
;
A
#
# COMPACT_ATOMS: atom_id res chain seq x y z
N MET A 1 -13.39 -36.80 -17.72
CA MET A 1 -13.01 -35.94 -16.57
C MET A 1 -11.88 -36.57 -15.74
N ALA A 2 -12.06 -37.73 -15.10
CA ALA A 2 -11.03 -38.34 -14.22
C ALA A 2 -9.60 -38.51 -14.80
N ARG A 3 -9.45 -38.80 -16.11
CA ARG A 3 -8.14 -38.90 -16.79
C ARG A 3 -7.41 -37.55 -16.97
N ARG A 4 -8.16 -36.43 -17.07
CA ARG A 4 -7.58 -35.07 -17.14
C ARG A 4 -7.11 -34.61 -15.76
N THR A 5 -7.94 -34.80 -14.74
CA THR A 5 -7.64 -34.45 -13.35
C THR A 5 -6.40 -35.21 -12.85
N THR A 6 -6.31 -36.52 -13.09
CA THR A 6 -5.12 -37.33 -12.72
C THR A 6 -3.85 -36.92 -13.49
N GLY A 7 -3.97 -36.49 -14.75
CA GLY A 7 -2.85 -35.95 -15.53
C GLY A 7 -2.32 -34.63 -14.98
N ILE A 8 -3.22 -33.71 -14.60
CA ILE A 8 -2.86 -32.42 -13.98
C ILE A 8 -2.16 -32.65 -12.64
N THR A 9 -2.70 -33.52 -11.78
CA THR A 9 -2.10 -33.84 -10.48
C THR A 9 -0.69 -34.44 -10.60
N ALA A 10 -0.45 -35.33 -11.57
CA ALA A 10 0.87 -35.90 -11.79
C ALA A 10 1.89 -34.88 -12.32
N ILE A 11 1.46 -33.96 -13.20
CA ILE A 11 2.29 -32.86 -13.70
C ILE A 11 2.63 -31.88 -12.57
N ASP A 12 1.65 -31.55 -11.72
CA ASP A 12 1.85 -30.64 -10.60
C ASP A 12 2.77 -31.25 -9.55
N ALA A 13 2.62 -32.52 -9.19
CA ALA A 13 3.52 -33.21 -8.25
C ALA A 13 4.96 -33.30 -8.77
N ARG A 14 5.15 -33.54 -10.07
CA ARG A 14 6.48 -33.53 -10.69
C ARG A 14 7.09 -32.12 -10.69
N THR A 15 6.30 -31.13 -11.07
CA THR A 15 6.70 -29.71 -11.04
C THR A 15 7.08 -29.30 -9.62
N GLU A 16 6.28 -29.66 -8.62
CA GLU A 16 6.52 -29.36 -7.21
C GLU A 16 7.86 -29.91 -6.76
N LYS A 17 8.15 -31.18 -7.07
CA LYS A 17 9.42 -31.81 -6.73
C LYS A 17 10.61 -31.14 -7.42
N GLU A 18 10.51 -30.88 -8.73
CA GLU A 18 11.57 -30.21 -9.51
C GLU A 18 11.82 -28.78 -9.00
N LEU A 19 10.76 -28.07 -8.64
CA LEU A 19 10.88 -26.73 -8.11
C LEU A 19 11.37 -26.69 -6.67
N HIS A 20 10.91 -27.56 -5.77
CA HIS A 20 11.47 -27.65 -4.43
C HIS A 20 12.97 -27.99 -4.50
N ALA A 21 13.37 -28.87 -5.42
CA ALA A 21 14.78 -29.12 -5.67
C ALA A 21 15.48 -27.86 -6.18
N GLN A 22 14.90 -27.12 -7.12
CA GLN A 22 15.47 -25.88 -7.64
C GLN A 22 15.57 -24.79 -6.56
N ILE A 23 14.53 -24.57 -5.76
CA ILE A 23 14.50 -23.62 -4.63
C ILE A 23 15.59 -23.99 -3.61
N ARG A 24 15.76 -25.28 -3.29
CA ARG A 24 16.84 -25.75 -2.40
C ARG A 24 18.22 -25.52 -3.00
N ILE A 25 18.41 -25.81 -4.29
CA ILE A 25 19.67 -25.58 -5.00
C ILE A 25 19.99 -24.09 -5.04
N ASN A 26 18.99 -23.26 -5.33
CA ASN A 26 19.07 -21.81 -5.37
C ASN A 26 19.44 -21.25 -4.01
N ARG A 27 18.77 -21.70 -2.94
CA ARG A 27 19.15 -21.35 -1.57
C ARG A 27 20.56 -21.78 -1.22
N ALA A 28 20.95 -23.00 -1.56
CA ALA A 28 22.32 -23.47 -1.33
C ALA A 28 23.35 -22.63 -2.12
N SER A 29 23.00 -22.17 -3.32
CA SER A 29 23.84 -21.27 -4.13
C SER A 29 23.97 -19.89 -3.49
N MET A 30 22.86 -19.29 -3.06
CA MET A 30 22.84 -18.01 -2.35
C MET A 30 23.57 -18.11 -1.00
N GLU A 31 23.36 -19.19 -0.25
CA GLU A 31 24.08 -19.50 1.00
C GLU A 31 25.57 -19.70 0.75
N SER A 32 25.97 -20.34 -0.35
CA SER A 32 27.37 -20.51 -0.72
C SER A 32 28.02 -19.17 -1.04
N GLN A 33 27.35 -18.30 -1.79
CA GLN A 33 27.82 -16.94 -2.05
C GLN A 33 27.92 -16.12 -0.75
N TYR A 34 26.92 -16.21 0.12
CA TYR A 34 26.91 -15.60 1.45
C TYR A 34 28.10 -16.07 2.31
N ARG A 35 28.33 -17.39 2.41
CA ARG A 35 29.45 -17.95 3.17
C ARG A 35 30.78 -17.60 2.54
N LEU A 36 30.88 -17.65 1.22
CA LEU A 36 32.07 -17.24 0.49
C LEU A 36 32.39 -15.78 0.77
N VAL A 37 31.43 -14.86 0.87
CA VAL A 37 31.71 -13.46 1.23
C VAL A 37 32.24 -13.35 2.68
N ASN A 38 31.75 -14.18 3.61
CA ASN A 38 32.01 -13.99 5.05
C ASN A 38 33.05 -14.94 5.69
N VAL A 39 33.61 -15.91 4.95
CA VAL A 39 34.71 -16.76 5.47
C VAL A 39 36.08 -16.09 5.23
N PRO A 40 36.88 -15.85 6.28
CA PRO A 40 38.26 -15.39 6.13
C PRO A 40 39.12 -16.57 5.66
N THR A 41 39.59 -16.54 4.43
CA THR A 41 40.63 -17.47 3.96
C THR A 41 42.02 -16.88 4.19
N GLN A 42 43.06 -17.71 4.32
CA GLN A 42 44.45 -17.22 4.48
C GLN A 42 44.89 -16.29 3.34
N PHE A 43 44.34 -16.47 2.13
CA PHE A 43 44.52 -15.56 1.00
C PHE A 43 43.87 -14.19 1.24
N ARG A 44 42.66 -14.16 1.83
CA ARG A 44 41.90 -12.93 2.15
C ARG A 44 42.50 -12.11 3.28
N VAL A 45 43.25 -12.73 4.20
CA VAL A 45 44.01 -12.02 5.24
C VAL A 45 45.17 -11.24 4.63
N LYS A 46 45.78 -11.73 3.55
CA LYS A 46 46.92 -11.09 2.87
C LYS A 46 46.51 -10.13 1.74
N TYR A 47 45.36 -10.38 1.11
CA TYR A 47 44.82 -9.56 0.03
C TYR A 47 43.34 -9.28 0.32
N PRO A 48 43.03 -8.26 1.15
CA PRO A 48 41.67 -7.78 1.26
C PRO A 48 41.26 -7.34 -0.15
N ARG A 49 40.19 -7.92 -0.71
CA ARG A 49 39.53 -7.23 -1.82
C ARG A 49 39.17 -5.85 -1.26
N ALA A 50 39.36 -4.81 -2.06
CA ALA A 50 38.47 -3.67 -1.93
C ALA A 50 37.07 -4.25 -2.10
N ALA A 51 36.42 -4.54 -0.99
CA ALA A 51 35.01 -4.80 -0.99
C ALA A 51 34.43 -3.50 -1.51
N SER A 52 34.14 -3.43 -2.81
CA SER A 52 32.97 -2.68 -3.23
C SER A 52 31.76 -3.46 -2.70
N GLN A 53 31.68 -3.64 -1.38
CA GLN A 53 30.45 -3.93 -0.66
C GLN A 53 29.66 -2.64 -0.80
N GLN A 54 29.07 -2.44 -1.98
CA GLN A 54 27.92 -1.57 -2.06
C GLN A 54 26.96 -2.09 -1.00
N ASP A 55 26.59 -1.21 -0.08
CA ASP A 55 25.57 -1.47 0.92
C ASP A 55 24.38 -2.16 0.21
N PRO A 56 23.98 -3.39 0.60
CA PRO A 56 22.89 -4.12 -0.05
C PRO A 56 21.63 -3.29 -0.22
N LYS A 57 21.38 -2.33 0.68
CA LYS A 57 20.27 -1.38 0.60
C LYS A 57 20.32 -0.51 -0.65
N ARG A 58 21.50 -0.14 -1.14
CA ARG A 58 21.67 0.69 -2.35
C ARG A 58 21.24 -0.02 -3.62
N LEU A 59 21.38 -1.35 -3.67
CA LEU A 59 21.07 -2.12 -4.88
C LEU A 59 19.57 -2.27 -5.12
N ILE A 60 18.75 -2.08 -4.10
CA ILE A 60 17.29 -2.04 -4.24
C ILE A 60 16.73 -0.62 -4.22
N GLN A 61 17.56 0.42 -4.05
CA GLN A 61 17.07 1.78 -4.06
C GLN A 61 16.56 2.18 -5.45
N PRO A 62 15.43 2.90 -5.52
CA PRO A 62 14.96 3.48 -6.76
C PRO A 62 16.05 4.35 -7.39
N HIS A 63 16.39 4.02 -8.64
CA HIS A 63 17.35 4.76 -9.45
C HIS A 63 16.82 4.86 -10.88
N PHE A 64 16.74 6.08 -11.40
CA PHE A 64 16.12 6.35 -12.70
C PHE A 64 17.19 6.54 -13.77
N ILE A 65 16.93 6.01 -14.97
CA ILE A 65 17.85 6.09 -16.11
C ILE A 65 18.14 7.54 -16.52
N ASP A 66 17.13 8.42 -16.41
CA ASP A 66 17.22 9.85 -16.73
C ASP A 66 17.95 10.68 -15.65
N GLY A 67 18.50 10.03 -14.64
CA GLY A 67 19.29 10.65 -13.56
C GLY A 67 18.52 10.78 -12.25
N GLU A 68 19.22 11.29 -11.22
CA GLU A 68 18.63 11.53 -9.92
C GLU A 68 17.56 12.61 -9.99
N ILE A 69 16.41 12.37 -9.36
CA ILE A 69 15.33 13.34 -9.21
C ILE A 69 15.35 13.83 -7.76
N PRO A 70 15.95 15.01 -7.45
CA PRO A 70 16.21 15.42 -6.07
C PRO A 70 14.95 15.51 -5.20
N SER A 71 13.81 15.86 -5.79
CA SER A 71 12.52 15.94 -5.10
C SER A 71 12.04 14.60 -4.55
N LEU A 72 12.51 13.47 -5.09
CA LEU A 72 12.14 12.11 -4.66
C LEU A 72 12.99 11.57 -3.52
N LEU A 73 14.03 12.30 -3.08
CA LEU A 73 14.96 11.83 -2.05
C LEU A 73 14.24 11.45 -0.74
N MET A 74 13.16 12.15 -0.38
CA MET A 74 12.35 11.83 0.79
C MET A 74 11.64 10.47 0.65
N ALA A 75 11.02 10.21 -0.50
CA ALA A 75 10.38 8.94 -0.80
C ALA A 75 11.39 7.79 -0.81
N ILE A 76 12.55 7.99 -1.44
CA ILE A 76 13.62 6.97 -1.54
C ILE A 76 14.13 6.59 -0.15
N ARG A 77 14.38 7.57 0.72
CA ARG A 77 14.83 7.32 2.10
C ARG A 77 13.79 6.55 2.90
N LEU A 78 12.53 7.01 2.86
CA LEU A 78 11.44 6.35 3.57
C LEU A 78 11.24 4.91 3.06
N TYR A 79 11.27 4.69 1.76
CA TYR A 79 11.17 3.36 1.15
C TYR A 79 12.21 2.38 1.71
N VAL A 80 13.47 2.80 1.84
CA VAL A 80 14.53 1.92 2.38
C VAL A 80 14.26 1.53 3.83
N GLU A 81 13.74 2.45 4.64
CA GLU A 81 13.35 2.16 6.03
C GLU A 81 12.13 1.23 6.09
N LEU A 82 11.15 1.43 5.20
CA LEU A 82 10.01 0.53 5.06
C LEU A 82 10.44 -0.88 4.66
N VAL A 83 11.41 -1.02 3.74
CA VAL A 83 11.95 -2.34 3.37
C VAL A 83 12.69 -2.99 4.53
N ASP A 84 13.46 -2.23 5.34
CA ASP A 84 14.11 -2.78 6.53
C ASP A 84 13.07 -3.30 7.55
N HIS A 85 11.97 -2.56 7.72
CA HIS A 85 10.86 -2.97 8.58
C HIS A 85 10.13 -4.21 8.04
N ALA A 86 9.89 -4.26 6.73
CA ALA A 86 9.22 -5.36 6.02
C ALA A 86 10.13 -6.56 5.75
N LEU A 87 11.41 -6.50 6.13
CA LEU A 87 12.39 -7.55 5.87
C LEU A 87 11.98 -8.96 6.33
N PRO A 88 11.24 -9.17 7.44
CA PRO A 88 10.72 -10.51 7.78
C PRO A 88 9.77 -11.09 6.73
N LEU A 89 8.99 -10.24 6.06
CA LEU A 89 8.09 -10.62 4.97
C LEU A 89 8.92 -11.03 3.74
N PHE A 90 9.89 -10.21 3.33
CA PHE A 90 10.78 -10.52 2.21
C PHE A 90 11.66 -11.74 2.48
N HIS A 91 12.19 -11.90 3.70
CA HIS A 91 12.89 -13.10 4.12
C HIS A 91 12.03 -14.35 3.89
N THR A 92 10.73 -14.26 4.12
CA THR A 92 9.81 -15.39 3.89
C THR A 92 9.69 -15.71 2.40
N LEU A 93 9.43 -14.71 1.56
CA LEU A 93 9.35 -14.89 0.11
C LEU A 93 10.67 -15.43 -0.49
N LEU A 94 11.82 -14.98 0.01
CA LEU A 94 13.14 -15.33 -0.51
C LEU A 94 13.63 -16.70 0.00
N LEU A 95 13.49 -16.93 1.30
CA LEU A 95 14.26 -17.94 2.04
C LEU A 95 13.41 -19.03 2.69
N ARG A 96 12.07 -19.00 2.57
CA ARG A 96 11.18 -20.05 3.11
C ARG A 96 10.47 -20.84 2.00
N GLU A 97 10.41 -22.18 2.12
CA GLU A 97 9.84 -23.02 1.05
C GLU A 97 8.32 -22.78 0.99
N PRO A 98 7.75 -22.35 -0.16
CA PRO A 98 6.31 -22.36 -0.35
C PRO A 98 5.80 -23.78 -0.59
N LYS A 99 4.50 -23.99 -0.39
CA LYS A 99 3.78 -25.18 -0.83
C LYS A 99 3.01 -24.86 -2.12
N ILE A 100 2.96 -25.81 -3.05
CA ILE A 100 2.10 -25.70 -4.22
C ILE A 100 0.70 -26.19 -3.85
N LEU A 101 -0.30 -25.33 -4.01
CA LEU A 101 -1.68 -25.74 -3.82
C LEU A 101 -2.22 -26.35 -5.11
N PRO A 102 -3.14 -27.34 -5.03
CA PRO A 102 -3.78 -27.90 -6.21
C PRO A 102 -4.42 -26.81 -7.06
N ARG A 103 -4.24 -26.91 -8.39
CA ARG A 103 -4.95 -26.04 -9.33
C ARG A 103 -6.44 -26.28 -9.24
N ILE A 104 -7.20 -25.20 -9.40
CA ILE A 104 -8.64 -25.31 -9.60
C ILE A 104 -8.85 -25.48 -11.10
N GLU A 105 -9.61 -26.51 -11.54
CA GLU A 105 -9.66 -26.98 -12.94
C GLU A 105 -9.99 -25.91 -14.00
N PHE A 106 -10.51 -24.75 -13.62
CA PHE A 106 -10.87 -23.62 -14.49
C PHE A 106 -9.87 -22.45 -14.47
N LEU A 107 -8.99 -22.37 -13.45
CA LEU A 107 -7.92 -21.39 -13.37
C LEU A 107 -6.61 -22.12 -13.69
N ASN A 108 -6.03 -21.87 -14.86
CA ASN A 108 -4.73 -22.44 -15.21
C ASN A 108 -3.58 -21.88 -14.35
N SER A 109 -3.87 -20.98 -13.40
CA SER A 109 -2.95 -20.36 -12.46
C SER A 109 -2.34 -21.38 -11.50
N ARG A 110 -1.07 -21.14 -11.13
CA ARG A 110 -0.41 -21.90 -10.08
C ARG A 110 -0.45 -21.09 -8.78
N ARG A 111 -0.77 -21.80 -7.70
CA ARG A 111 -0.99 -21.20 -6.38
C ARG A 111 0.09 -21.61 -5.41
N TRP A 112 0.68 -20.62 -4.75
CA TRP A 112 1.80 -20.77 -3.83
C TRP A 112 1.37 -20.32 -2.45
N GLU A 113 1.61 -21.16 -1.45
CA GLU A 113 1.40 -20.79 -0.05
C GLU A 113 2.74 -20.76 0.66
N TYR A 114 3.21 -19.56 1.01
CA TYR A 114 4.35 -19.39 1.88
C TYR A 114 3.95 -19.63 3.35
N PRO A 115 4.88 -20.06 4.22
CA PRO A 115 4.62 -20.11 5.65
C PRO A 115 4.43 -18.71 6.22
N GLU A 116 3.90 -18.63 7.45
CA GLU A 116 3.82 -17.35 8.14
C GLU A 116 5.21 -16.72 8.33
N PRO A 117 5.35 -15.40 8.05
CA PRO A 117 6.58 -14.68 8.32
C PRO A 117 6.92 -14.64 9.80
N HIS A 118 8.22 -14.60 10.07
CA HIS A 118 8.70 -14.35 11.42
C HIS A 118 8.31 -12.93 11.85
N LEU A 119 7.94 -12.75 13.11
CA LEU A 119 7.70 -11.41 13.67
C LEU A 119 8.98 -10.57 13.70
N LYS A 120 10.13 -11.21 13.96
CA LYS A 120 11.44 -10.57 13.98
C LYS A 120 12.48 -11.52 13.41
N LEU A 121 13.45 -10.94 12.72
CA LEU A 121 14.64 -11.64 12.25
C LEU A 121 15.82 -11.36 13.19
N ASN A 122 16.64 -12.37 13.43
CA ASN A 122 17.94 -12.18 14.06
C ASN A 122 18.93 -11.49 13.09
N ARG A 123 20.12 -11.10 13.58
CA ARG A 123 21.10 -10.33 12.78
C ARG A 123 21.56 -11.09 11.53
N GLU A 124 21.75 -12.40 11.63
CA GLU A 124 22.20 -13.24 10.53
C GLU A 124 21.12 -13.36 9.46
N GLU A 125 19.88 -13.63 9.88
CA GLU A 125 18.69 -13.68 9.00
C GLU A 125 18.46 -12.34 8.29
N LYS A 126 18.58 -11.21 9.00
CA LYS A 126 18.48 -9.87 8.41
C LYS A 126 19.52 -9.66 7.33
N TYR A 127 20.78 -9.93 7.64
CA TYR A 127 21.88 -9.73 6.70
C TYR A 127 21.77 -10.66 5.48
N HIS A 128 21.30 -11.90 5.69
CA HIS A 128 21.03 -12.85 4.60
C HIS A 128 19.88 -12.36 3.70
N ALA A 129 18.74 -11.95 4.27
CA ALA A 129 17.62 -11.40 3.52
C ALA A 129 18.02 -10.17 2.69
N TRP A 130 18.79 -9.25 3.26
CA TRP A 130 19.34 -8.09 2.56
C TRP A 130 20.26 -8.48 1.38
N THR A 131 21.11 -9.48 1.56
CA THR A 131 21.98 -9.98 0.49
C THR A 131 21.17 -10.59 -0.66
N CYS A 132 20.10 -11.31 -0.33
CA CYS A 132 19.18 -11.87 -1.32
C CYS A 132 18.40 -10.78 -2.06
N LEU A 133 17.88 -9.79 -1.35
CA LEU A 133 17.21 -8.63 -1.97
C LEU A 133 18.15 -7.87 -2.89
N ALA A 134 19.40 -7.63 -2.49
CA ALA A 134 20.40 -7.00 -3.34
C ALA A 134 20.68 -7.78 -4.63
N THR A 135 20.58 -9.11 -4.58
CA THR A 135 20.71 -9.98 -5.77
C THR A 135 19.57 -9.70 -6.76
N ILE A 136 18.35 -9.53 -6.26
CA ILE A 136 17.18 -9.13 -7.07
C ILE A 136 17.31 -7.68 -7.54
N GLY A 137 17.90 -6.80 -6.73
CA GLY A 137 18.13 -5.38 -7.06
C GLY A 137 18.86 -5.17 -8.39
N ASN A 138 19.84 -6.01 -8.73
CA ASN A 138 20.51 -6.00 -10.05
C ASN A 138 19.55 -6.33 -11.21
N GLY A 139 18.42 -6.97 -10.89
CA GLY A 139 17.34 -7.33 -11.78
C GLY A 139 16.24 -6.27 -11.91
N LEU A 140 16.27 -5.21 -11.11
CA LEU A 140 15.22 -4.19 -11.07
C LEU A 140 15.56 -3.02 -12.00
N ASP A 141 14.57 -2.57 -12.75
CA ASP A 141 14.58 -1.26 -13.41
C ASP A 141 13.50 -0.39 -12.77
N TRP A 142 13.83 0.87 -12.47
CA TRP A 142 12.87 1.83 -11.94
C TRP A 142 12.58 2.89 -13.00
N ILE A 143 11.32 3.07 -13.33
CA ILE A 143 10.89 4.06 -14.32
C ILE A 143 9.77 4.93 -13.77
N VAL A 144 9.69 6.16 -14.27
CA VAL A 144 8.49 6.99 -14.16
C VAL A 144 7.69 6.73 -15.42
N GLY A 145 6.51 6.13 -15.27
CA GLY A 145 5.73 5.66 -16.40
C GLY A 145 5.01 6.77 -17.16
N GLU A 146 4.47 6.39 -18.30
CA GLU A 146 3.45 7.10 -19.06
C GLU A 146 2.12 6.33 -18.99
N VAL A 147 1.04 7.02 -18.62
CA VAL A 147 -0.31 6.44 -18.59
C VAL A 147 -0.66 5.86 -19.96
N GLY A 148 -1.21 4.64 -19.98
CA GLY A 148 -1.57 3.89 -21.18
C GLY A 148 -0.42 3.16 -21.86
N ARG A 149 0.78 3.75 -21.95
CA ARG A 149 1.94 3.11 -22.60
C ARG A 149 2.55 2.01 -21.74
N ASP A 150 2.71 2.28 -20.45
CA ASP A 150 3.43 1.40 -19.52
C ASP A 150 2.49 0.51 -18.71
N GLY A 151 1.28 0.25 -19.25
CA GLY A 151 0.26 -0.56 -18.60
C GLY A 151 -0.37 0.09 -17.36
N LEU A 152 -0.08 1.38 -17.11
CA LEU A 152 -0.74 2.16 -16.07
C LEU A 152 -2.07 2.73 -16.59
N THR A 153 -3.11 2.64 -15.78
CA THR A 153 -4.34 3.43 -15.93
C THR A 153 -4.21 4.76 -15.18
N GLN A 154 -5.20 5.63 -15.32
CA GLN A 154 -5.26 6.88 -14.55
C GLN A 154 -5.46 6.64 -13.04
N ALA A 155 -5.96 5.47 -12.65
CA ALA A 155 -6.22 5.14 -11.24
C ALA A 155 -5.01 4.51 -10.54
N ASP A 156 -4.02 4.05 -11.30
CA ASP A 156 -2.86 3.35 -10.74
C ASP A 156 -1.85 4.32 -10.14
N THR A 157 -1.31 3.94 -8.98
CA THR A 157 -0.21 4.68 -8.34
C THR A 157 1.16 4.13 -8.74
N GLY A 158 1.20 2.90 -9.23
CA GLY A 158 2.37 2.22 -9.77
C GLY A 158 2.02 0.83 -10.30
N SER A 159 3.02 0.15 -10.87
CA SER A 159 2.88 -1.23 -11.31
C SER A 159 4.23 -1.96 -11.37
N THR A 160 4.17 -3.28 -11.38
CA THR A 160 5.34 -4.14 -11.60
C THR A 160 5.11 -5.04 -12.79
N THR A 161 6.06 -5.03 -13.73
CA THR A 161 6.03 -5.93 -14.89
C THR A 161 7.27 -6.81 -14.93
N ILE A 162 7.10 -8.03 -15.44
CA ILE A 162 8.21 -8.97 -15.59
C ILE A 162 9.10 -8.55 -16.76
N ASN A 163 10.41 -8.47 -16.52
CA ASN A 163 11.39 -8.27 -17.58
C ASN A 163 11.91 -9.61 -18.10
N HIS A 164 11.23 -10.18 -19.11
CA HIS A 164 11.60 -11.46 -19.73
C HIS A 164 13.01 -11.49 -20.33
N ARG A 165 13.62 -10.32 -20.58
CA ARG A 165 14.98 -10.22 -21.11
C ARG A 165 16.05 -10.34 -20.04
N ARG A 166 15.66 -10.42 -18.75
CA ARG A 166 16.57 -10.45 -17.61
C ARG A 166 16.31 -11.67 -16.71
N PRO A 167 16.56 -12.91 -17.18
CA PRO A 167 16.46 -14.10 -16.35
C PRO A 167 17.47 -14.05 -15.20
N LEU A 168 17.05 -14.40 -13.99
CA LEU A 168 17.91 -14.33 -12.80
C LEU A 168 18.56 -15.68 -12.46
N LEU A 169 18.52 -16.65 -13.39
CA LEU A 169 19.12 -17.98 -13.21
C LEU A 169 20.63 -17.90 -12.94
N VAL A 170 21.33 -16.94 -13.57
CA VAL A 170 22.76 -16.68 -13.32
C VAL A 170 23.05 -16.23 -11.89
N HIS A 171 22.03 -15.70 -11.20
CA HIS A 171 22.06 -15.32 -9.80
C HIS A 171 21.48 -16.39 -8.87
N GLY A 172 21.16 -17.58 -9.41
CA GLY A 172 20.56 -18.67 -8.65
C GLY A 172 19.11 -18.42 -8.29
N LEU A 173 18.34 -17.67 -9.09
CA LEU A 173 16.90 -17.47 -8.90
C LEU A 173 16.15 -17.99 -10.14
N PRO A 174 15.00 -18.67 -9.98
CA PRO A 174 14.35 -19.36 -11.09
C PRO A 174 13.51 -18.43 -11.99
N GLY A 175 13.26 -17.20 -11.54
CA GLY A 175 12.45 -16.21 -12.22
C GLY A 175 13.24 -15.16 -12.98
N TYR A 176 12.67 -13.96 -13.07
CA TYR A 176 13.14 -12.86 -13.91
C TYR A 176 13.25 -11.57 -13.10
N GLY A 177 14.03 -10.63 -13.62
CA GLY A 177 14.01 -9.25 -13.17
C GLY A 177 12.66 -8.60 -13.44
N SER A 178 12.44 -7.43 -12.86
CA SER A 178 11.17 -6.69 -12.98
C SER A 178 11.43 -5.23 -13.30
N VAL A 179 10.46 -4.58 -13.94
CA VAL A 179 10.38 -3.13 -14.07
C VAL A 179 9.33 -2.65 -13.07
N ILE A 180 9.73 -1.78 -12.15
CA ILE A 180 8.82 -1.10 -11.22
C ILE A 180 8.56 0.31 -11.76
N THR A 181 7.31 0.57 -12.08
CA THR A 181 6.84 1.81 -12.69
C THR A 181 6.12 2.65 -11.64
N ALA A 182 6.62 3.86 -11.38
CA ALA A 182 5.89 4.85 -10.60
C ALA A 182 4.91 5.63 -11.49
N ALA A 183 3.70 5.91 -11.00
CA ALA A 183 2.77 6.75 -11.75
C ALA A 183 3.36 8.17 -11.98
N PRO A 184 3.17 8.76 -13.15
CA PRO A 184 3.68 10.10 -13.43
C PRO A 184 3.03 11.18 -12.55
N GLU A 185 1.77 10.98 -12.16
CA GLU A 185 1.01 11.97 -11.37
C GLU A 185 1.57 12.14 -9.96
N ILE A 186 1.88 11.05 -9.26
CA ILE A 186 2.45 11.13 -7.91
C ILE A 186 3.84 11.79 -7.93
N VAL A 187 4.67 11.46 -8.94
CA VAL A 187 5.97 12.10 -9.13
C VAL A 187 5.82 13.60 -9.43
N ARG A 188 4.81 13.97 -10.23
CA ARG A 188 4.48 15.38 -10.51
C ARG A 188 4.03 16.10 -9.24
N HIS A 189 3.14 15.51 -8.44
CA HIS A 189 2.67 16.10 -7.18
C HIS A 189 3.81 16.34 -6.19
N ILE A 190 4.77 15.42 -6.07
CA ILE A 190 5.97 15.63 -5.24
C ILE A 190 6.79 16.82 -5.75
N LYS A 191 7.06 16.88 -7.07
CA LYS A 191 7.82 17.98 -7.69
C LYS A 191 7.14 19.32 -7.50
N ASP A 192 5.83 19.39 -7.72
CA ASP A 192 5.05 20.62 -7.62
C ASP A 192 4.98 21.13 -6.18
N SER A 193 4.78 20.23 -5.20
CA SER A 193 4.79 20.60 -3.78
C SER A 193 6.18 21.04 -3.31
N ALA A 194 7.25 20.41 -3.78
CA ALA A 194 8.62 20.84 -3.52
C ALA A 194 8.90 22.25 -4.08
N LYS A 195 8.45 22.55 -5.31
CA LYS A 195 8.59 23.88 -5.92
C LYS A 195 7.82 24.97 -5.16
N ARG A 196 6.63 24.65 -4.63
CA ARG A 196 5.81 25.56 -3.83
C ARG A 196 6.30 25.73 -2.39
N GLY A 197 7.23 24.89 -1.93
CA GLY A 197 7.65 24.86 -0.53
C GLY A 197 6.61 24.24 0.42
N ASP A 198 5.63 23.52 -0.12
CA ASP A 198 4.63 22.81 0.70
C ASP A 198 5.20 21.47 1.17
N ILE A 199 5.90 21.54 2.31
CA ILE A 199 6.54 20.37 2.92
C ILE A 199 5.52 19.31 3.36
N GLY A 200 4.30 19.71 3.75
CA GLY A 200 3.26 18.78 4.18
C GLY A 200 2.78 17.90 3.03
N ALA A 201 2.39 18.53 1.91
CA ALA A 201 2.00 17.83 0.70
C ALA A 201 3.17 17.03 0.11
N GLN A 202 4.39 17.58 0.13
CA GLN A 202 5.57 16.85 -0.35
C GLN A 202 5.80 15.57 0.47
N LYS A 203 5.70 15.63 1.81
CA LYS A 203 5.81 14.44 2.67
C LYS A 203 4.72 13.43 2.37
N TRP A 204 3.47 13.86 2.24
CA TRP A 204 2.36 12.96 1.95
C TRP A 204 2.56 12.18 0.63
N HIS A 205 2.79 12.89 -0.48
CA HIS A 205 3.02 12.22 -1.76
C HIS A 205 4.31 11.39 -1.78
N SER A 206 5.33 11.79 -1.00
CA SER A 206 6.54 10.96 -0.81
C SER A 206 6.25 9.68 -0.03
N PHE A 207 5.35 9.73 0.95
CA PHE A 207 4.90 8.57 1.71
C PHE A 207 4.13 7.60 0.81
N GLU A 208 3.16 8.13 0.07
CA GLU A 208 2.35 7.37 -0.89
C GLU A 208 3.25 6.66 -1.91
N LEU A 209 4.23 7.36 -2.50
CA LEU A 209 5.17 6.76 -3.44
C LEU A 209 6.08 5.70 -2.81
N ALA A 210 6.53 5.91 -1.58
CA ALA A 210 7.34 4.94 -0.86
C ALA A 210 6.56 3.66 -0.51
N ALA A 211 5.27 3.80 -0.15
CA ALA A 211 4.37 2.68 0.07
C ALA A 211 4.09 1.91 -1.23
N THR A 212 3.83 2.62 -2.33
CA THR A 212 3.70 2.00 -3.66
C THR A 212 4.97 1.24 -4.05
N TRP A 213 6.17 1.80 -3.89
CA TRP A 213 7.39 1.05 -4.19
C TRP A 213 7.59 -0.18 -3.30
N LEU A 214 7.16 -0.14 -2.04
CA LEU A 214 7.18 -1.31 -1.16
C LEU A 214 6.22 -2.39 -1.67
N HIS A 215 5.01 -2.00 -2.06
CA HIS A 215 4.00 -2.87 -2.68
C HIS A 215 4.58 -3.55 -3.92
N GLU A 216 5.09 -2.75 -4.86
CA GLU A 216 5.66 -3.23 -6.12
C GLU A 216 6.91 -4.10 -5.94
N LEU A 217 7.73 -3.82 -4.92
CA LEU A 217 8.86 -4.69 -4.59
C LEU A 217 8.40 -6.11 -4.22
N ALA A 218 7.23 -6.28 -3.58
CA ALA A 218 6.70 -7.59 -3.24
C ALA A 218 6.42 -8.42 -4.50
N HIS A 219 5.79 -7.83 -5.51
CA HIS A 219 5.59 -8.43 -6.83
C HIS A 219 6.91 -8.74 -7.51
N ALA A 220 7.85 -7.80 -7.48
CA ALA A 220 9.16 -7.99 -8.11
C ALA A 220 9.96 -9.14 -7.48
N VAL A 221 9.84 -9.33 -6.16
CA VAL A 221 10.45 -10.47 -5.45
C VAL A 221 9.79 -11.77 -5.89
N VAL A 222 8.46 -11.83 -5.98
CA VAL A 222 7.72 -13.01 -6.45
C VAL A 222 8.15 -13.39 -7.87
N ASN A 223 8.23 -12.41 -8.78
CA ASN A 223 8.69 -12.58 -10.16
C ASN A 223 10.11 -13.13 -10.25
N ALA A 224 10.98 -12.80 -9.28
CA ALA A 224 12.35 -13.28 -9.21
C ALA A 224 12.45 -14.69 -8.63
N VAL A 225 11.70 -15.01 -7.57
CA VAL A 225 11.87 -16.26 -6.81
C VAL A 225 11.05 -17.44 -7.30
N LEU A 226 9.99 -17.19 -8.09
CA LEU A 226 9.16 -18.24 -8.66
C LEU A 226 9.50 -18.46 -10.14
N PRO A 227 9.37 -19.69 -10.66
CA PRO A 227 9.55 -19.94 -12.08
C PRO A 227 8.45 -19.20 -12.84
N TYR A 228 8.75 -18.61 -13.99
CA TYR A 228 7.71 -17.94 -14.77
C TYR A 228 6.63 -18.94 -15.22
N THR A 229 5.37 -18.61 -14.92
CA THR A 229 4.18 -19.13 -15.61
C THR A 229 3.25 -17.97 -15.88
N GLU A 230 2.32 -18.10 -16.83
CA GLU A 230 1.43 -17.02 -17.27
C GLU A 230 0.64 -16.36 -16.13
N GLN A 231 0.36 -17.09 -15.04
CA GLN A 231 -0.27 -16.53 -13.85
C GLN A 231 0.23 -17.24 -12.57
N GLN A 232 0.80 -16.47 -11.64
CA GLN A 232 1.28 -16.94 -10.34
C GLN A 232 0.50 -16.26 -9.22
N GLU A 233 -0.15 -17.05 -8.38
CA GLU A 233 -1.01 -16.60 -7.31
C GLU A 233 -0.33 -16.91 -5.97
N VAL A 234 0.00 -15.90 -5.17
CA VAL A 234 0.86 -16.09 -3.99
C VAL A 234 0.18 -15.66 -2.69
N PHE A 235 -0.08 -16.61 -1.80
CA PHE A 235 -0.46 -16.34 -0.43
C PHE A 235 0.79 -16.19 0.46
N LEU A 236 0.97 -15.01 1.05
CA LEU A 236 2.05 -14.73 2.00
C LEU A 236 1.66 -15.18 3.42
N GLY A 237 1.72 -16.47 3.70
CA GLY A 237 1.32 -17.01 5.01
C GLY A 237 -0.05 -17.67 5.02
N LEU A 238 -0.37 -18.33 6.13
CA LEU A 238 -1.64 -19.02 6.38
C LEU A 238 -2.81 -18.06 6.66
N GLY A 239 -2.52 -16.86 7.13
CA GLY A 239 -3.46 -15.78 7.41
C GLY A 239 -3.63 -14.81 6.24
N ALA A 240 -2.90 -14.98 5.13
CA ALA A 240 -3.11 -14.17 3.94
C ALA A 240 -4.50 -14.44 3.36
N THR A 241 -5.23 -13.37 3.08
CA THR A 241 -6.60 -13.40 2.60
C THR A 241 -6.69 -13.28 1.09
N THR A 242 -5.73 -12.64 0.46
CA THR A 242 -5.64 -12.55 -0.99
C THR A 242 -4.26 -13.02 -1.48
N THR A 243 -4.16 -13.14 -2.79
CA THR A 243 -2.92 -13.41 -3.53
C THR A 243 -2.26 -12.15 -4.08
N GLU A 244 -2.88 -11.01 -3.83
CA GLU A 244 -2.32 -9.68 -4.06
C GLU A 244 -1.26 -9.43 -2.98
N VAL A 245 -0.03 -9.84 -3.27
CA VAL A 245 1.06 -9.89 -2.29
C VAL A 245 1.52 -8.51 -1.83
N GLY A 246 1.33 -7.48 -2.66
CA GLY A 246 1.67 -6.11 -2.33
C GLY A 246 0.80 -5.58 -1.18
N PHE A 247 -0.52 -5.75 -1.28
CA PHE A 247 -1.45 -5.39 -0.22
C PHE A 247 -1.30 -6.26 1.03
N GLU A 248 -0.95 -7.54 0.90
CA GLU A 248 -0.62 -8.38 2.07
C GLU A 248 0.64 -7.85 2.79
N VAL A 249 1.63 -7.34 2.05
CA VAL A 249 2.82 -6.68 2.63
C VAL A 249 2.41 -5.38 3.32
N GLU A 250 1.69 -4.49 2.65
CA GLU A 250 1.22 -3.23 3.22
C GLU A 250 0.37 -3.45 4.47
N GLY A 251 -0.63 -4.34 4.37
CA GLY A 251 -1.54 -4.67 5.45
C GLY A 251 -0.82 -5.17 6.70
N ARG A 252 0.29 -5.90 6.56
CA ARG A 252 1.10 -6.39 7.68
C ARG A 252 2.04 -5.32 8.25
N VAL A 253 2.59 -4.47 7.38
CA VAL A 253 3.48 -3.37 7.78
C VAL A 253 2.69 -2.30 8.50
N PHE A 254 1.54 -1.88 7.96
CA PHE A 254 0.77 -0.72 8.41
C PHE A 254 -0.50 -1.07 9.20
N SER A 255 -0.87 -2.36 9.32
CA SER A 255 -2.19 -2.80 9.82
C SER A 255 -3.37 -2.40 8.92
N GLY A 256 -3.10 -2.11 7.65
CA GLY A 256 -4.08 -1.66 6.66
C GLY A 256 -3.40 -0.99 5.47
N ILE A 257 -4.17 -0.21 4.72
CA ILE A 257 -3.70 0.57 3.57
C ILE A 257 -3.95 2.04 3.87
N PHE A 258 -2.90 2.85 3.77
CA PHE A 258 -3.02 4.30 3.90
C PHE A 258 -3.65 4.90 2.65
N ALA A 259 -4.57 5.85 2.83
CA ALA A 259 -5.19 6.57 1.73
C ALA A 259 -5.54 7.99 2.17
N GLN A 260 -5.64 8.90 1.20
CA GLN A 260 -6.29 10.17 1.45
C GLN A 260 -7.81 9.96 1.41
N SER A 261 -8.52 10.53 2.38
CA SER A 261 -9.96 10.41 2.46
C SER A 261 -10.65 11.39 1.52
N GLU A 262 -11.46 10.84 0.63
CA GLU A 262 -12.43 11.57 -0.19
C GLU A 262 -13.77 11.77 0.54
N HIS A 263 -13.91 11.21 1.75
CA HIS A 263 -15.15 11.26 2.50
C HIS A 263 -15.41 12.68 3.02
N SER A 264 -16.63 13.20 2.87
CA SER A 264 -17.00 14.58 3.22
C SER A 264 -16.79 14.95 4.70
N MET A 265 -16.81 13.96 5.59
CA MET A 265 -16.54 14.16 7.03
C MET A 265 -15.06 14.13 7.40
N LEU A 266 -14.20 13.66 6.50
CA LEU A 266 -12.74 13.64 6.65
C LEU A 266 -12.08 14.10 5.35
N PRO A 267 -12.41 15.29 4.82
CA PRO A 267 -11.93 15.69 3.50
C PRO A 267 -10.43 16.01 3.57
N GLY A 268 -9.63 15.30 2.79
CA GLY A 268 -8.19 15.51 2.71
C GLY A 268 -7.38 14.94 3.88
N ASP A 269 -8.06 14.42 4.91
CA ASP A 269 -7.43 13.70 6.02
C ASP A 269 -6.84 12.36 5.55
N VAL A 270 -5.76 11.92 6.21
CA VAL A 270 -5.18 10.60 5.98
C VAL A 270 -5.96 9.56 6.78
N VAL A 271 -6.36 8.48 6.12
CA VAL A 271 -7.08 7.36 6.74
C VAL A 271 -6.35 6.04 6.53
N LEU A 272 -6.49 5.13 7.49
CA LEU A 272 -6.10 3.74 7.38
C LEU A 272 -7.34 2.91 7.03
N LYS A 273 -7.38 2.42 5.79
CA LYS A 273 -8.35 1.43 5.32
C LYS A 273 -7.93 0.07 5.82
N GLU A 274 -8.81 -0.64 6.52
CA GLU A 274 -8.50 -1.99 6.99
C GLU A 274 -8.27 -2.94 5.80
N TRP A 275 -7.30 -3.85 5.94
CA TRP A 275 -7.04 -4.89 4.94
C TRP A 275 -7.39 -6.27 5.52
N PRO A 276 -8.03 -7.18 4.74
CA PRO A 276 -8.62 -6.96 3.42
C PRO A 276 -9.87 -6.08 3.48
N ASN A 277 -10.12 -5.30 2.42
CA ASN A 277 -11.41 -4.61 2.21
C ASN A 277 -12.01 -4.96 0.84
N LEU A 278 -13.33 -5.11 0.83
CA LEU A 278 -14.07 -5.62 -0.32
C LEU A 278 -14.10 -4.63 -1.50
N GLU A 279 -14.04 -3.33 -1.22
CA GLU A 279 -14.03 -2.27 -2.24
C GLU A 279 -12.75 -2.35 -3.10
N THR A 280 -11.59 -2.27 -2.46
CA THR A 280 -10.29 -2.45 -3.12
C THR A 280 -10.23 -3.80 -3.83
N ILE A 281 -10.72 -4.86 -3.17
CA ILE A 281 -10.70 -6.19 -3.78
C ILE A 281 -11.55 -6.23 -5.05
N ARG A 282 -12.77 -5.69 -5.06
CA ARG A 282 -13.63 -5.67 -6.25
C ARG A 282 -12.99 -4.88 -7.38
N ASN A 283 -12.43 -3.70 -7.09
CA ASN A 283 -11.78 -2.85 -8.08
C ASN A 283 -10.59 -3.56 -8.72
N TYR A 284 -9.70 -4.14 -7.91
CA TYR A 284 -8.50 -4.79 -8.43
C TYR A 284 -8.79 -6.17 -9.02
N GLN A 285 -9.80 -6.90 -8.54
CA GLN A 285 -10.11 -8.23 -9.07
C GLN A 285 -10.68 -8.14 -10.50
N SER A 286 -11.46 -7.10 -10.83
CA SER A 286 -11.93 -6.89 -12.20
C SER A 286 -10.82 -6.56 -13.19
N GLU A 287 -9.73 -5.97 -12.71
CA GLU A 287 -8.66 -5.43 -13.56
C GLU A 287 -7.44 -6.36 -13.63
N TYR A 288 -7.03 -6.94 -12.49
CA TYR A 288 -5.79 -7.68 -12.33
C TYR A 288 -5.98 -9.18 -12.03
N GLY A 289 -7.19 -9.60 -11.64
CA GLY A 289 -7.58 -11.01 -11.61
C GLY A 289 -6.93 -11.89 -10.54
N PHE A 290 -6.68 -11.37 -9.34
CA PHE A 290 -6.12 -12.14 -8.22
C PHE A 290 -7.17 -12.98 -7.45
N GLU A 291 -6.72 -14.04 -6.77
CA GLU A 291 -7.56 -14.92 -5.94
C GLU A 291 -7.73 -14.46 -4.49
N ILE A 292 -8.91 -14.75 -3.92
CA ILE A 292 -9.25 -14.56 -2.51
C ILE A 292 -9.33 -15.95 -1.85
N ARG A 293 -8.80 -16.06 -0.64
CA ARG A 293 -8.96 -17.25 0.20
C ARG A 293 -10.39 -17.32 0.73
N GLY A 294 -11.10 -18.38 0.39
CA GLY A 294 -12.52 -18.52 0.72
C GLY A 294 -13.40 -17.89 -0.36
N SER A 295 -14.50 -17.27 0.03
CA SER A 295 -15.37 -16.54 -0.91
C SER A 295 -15.38 -15.04 -0.62
N ALA A 296 -15.51 -14.21 -1.67
CA ALA A 296 -15.70 -12.77 -1.49
C ALA A 296 -16.94 -12.44 -0.62
N ALA A 297 -17.93 -13.35 -0.59
CA ALA A 297 -19.12 -13.23 0.26
C ALA A 297 -18.84 -13.45 1.76
N GLU A 298 -17.67 -14.01 2.12
CA GLU A 298 -17.21 -14.11 3.51
C GLU A 298 -16.50 -12.84 3.98
N LEU A 299 -16.12 -11.95 3.05
CA LEU A 299 -15.58 -10.63 3.40
C LEU A 299 -16.73 -9.72 3.86
N ARG A 300 -16.43 -8.90 4.87
CA ARG A 300 -17.42 -7.97 5.42
C ARG A 300 -17.76 -6.91 4.37
N ASP A 301 -19.06 -6.67 4.17
CA ASP A 301 -19.57 -5.57 3.34
C ASP A 301 -19.35 -4.19 3.98
N TRP A 302 -18.79 -4.13 5.18
CA TRP A 302 -18.50 -2.90 5.90
C TRP A 302 -17.10 -2.94 6.52
N LYS A 303 -16.48 -1.77 6.64
CA LYS A 303 -15.17 -1.56 7.28
C LYS A 303 -15.12 -0.20 7.95
N VAL A 304 -14.18 -0.02 8.87
CA VAL A 304 -13.90 1.29 9.45
C VAL A 304 -12.68 1.87 8.76
N TRP A 305 -12.80 3.12 8.28
CA TRP A 305 -11.68 3.93 7.84
C TRP A 305 -11.21 4.75 9.03
N TRP A 306 -10.07 4.37 9.60
CA TRP A 306 -9.55 5.00 10.81
C TRP A 306 -8.79 6.27 10.44
N LYS A 307 -9.14 7.41 11.04
CA LYS A 307 -8.37 8.64 10.87
C LYS A 307 -6.97 8.42 11.44
N VAL A 308 -5.96 8.77 10.66
CA VAL A 308 -4.57 8.72 11.12
C VAL A 308 -4.10 10.12 11.43
N ASP A 309 -3.59 10.30 12.64
CA ASP A 309 -3.04 11.58 13.05
C ASP A 309 -1.86 11.98 12.16
N ARG A 310 -1.82 13.26 11.77
CA ARG A 310 -0.79 13.80 10.88
C ARG A 310 0.62 13.63 11.45
N SER A 311 0.79 13.83 12.76
CA SER A 311 2.08 13.69 13.43
C SER A 311 2.58 12.24 13.46
N PHE A 312 1.70 11.25 13.29
CA PHE A 312 2.11 9.86 13.25
C PHE A 312 2.95 9.56 11.99
N TRP A 313 2.41 9.85 10.81
CA TRP A 313 3.08 9.55 9.55
C TRP A 313 4.16 10.58 9.21
N GLU A 314 4.02 11.86 9.61
CA GLU A 314 5.07 12.86 9.34
C GLU A 314 6.39 12.56 10.07
N ARG A 315 6.33 11.95 11.25
CA ARG A 315 7.51 11.54 12.01
C ARG A 315 8.27 10.39 11.35
N MET A 316 7.65 9.63 10.44
CA MET A 316 8.35 8.58 9.69
C MET A 316 9.45 9.14 8.77
N PHE A 317 9.46 10.44 8.50
CA PHE A 317 10.54 11.12 7.78
C PHE A 317 11.73 11.52 8.66
N GLU A 318 11.66 11.28 9.97
CA GLU A 318 12.71 11.62 10.93
C GLU A 318 13.54 10.39 11.31
N ASP A 319 14.87 10.49 11.25
CA ASP A 319 15.77 9.40 11.67
C ASP A 319 15.52 8.93 13.12
N SER A 320 15.08 9.84 13.99
CA SER A 320 14.76 9.54 15.41
C SER A 320 13.62 8.55 15.57
N PHE A 321 12.67 8.53 14.63
CA PHE A 321 11.57 7.59 14.62
C PHE A 321 12.09 6.15 14.45
N TRP A 322 12.95 5.94 13.46
CA TRP A 322 13.54 4.64 13.12
C TRP A 322 14.58 4.15 14.13
N LYS A 323 15.36 5.07 14.74
CA LYS A 323 16.35 4.73 15.77
C LYS A 323 15.74 4.13 17.04
N LYS A 324 14.48 4.47 17.37
CA LYS A 324 13.87 4.13 18.67
C LYS A 324 13.00 2.85 18.64
N ARG A 325 12.74 2.24 17.47
CA ARG A 325 11.73 1.16 17.39
C ARG A 325 12.03 0.14 16.27
N CYS A 326 12.41 -1.09 16.67
CA CYS A 326 12.37 -2.29 15.80
C CYS A 326 11.47 -3.37 16.44
N ALA A 327 10.23 -3.02 16.77
CA ALA A 327 9.21 -3.96 17.19
C ALA A 327 8.07 -4.01 16.17
N VAL A 328 7.47 -5.20 16.00
CA VAL A 328 6.22 -5.37 15.25
C VAL A 328 5.17 -4.41 15.80
N GLY A 329 4.39 -3.79 14.92
CA GLY A 329 3.34 -2.84 15.29
C GLY A 329 3.79 -1.39 15.47
N THR A 330 5.07 -1.08 15.24
CA THR A 330 5.58 0.31 15.32
C THR A 330 4.92 1.24 14.31
N LEU A 331 4.54 0.70 13.14
CA LEU A 331 3.93 1.44 12.04
C LEU A 331 2.41 1.30 12.02
N TRP A 332 1.81 0.77 13.09
CA TRP A 332 0.36 0.67 13.21
C TRP A 332 -0.15 1.93 13.91
N PRO A 333 -0.92 2.79 13.22
CA PRO A 333 -1.49 3.97 13.85
C PRO A 333 -2.52 3.57 14.90
N GLU A 334 -2.72 4.44 15.88
CA GLU A 334 -3.77 4.26 16.88
C GLU A 334 -5.15 4.37 16.22
N LYS A 335 -6.01 3.39 16.49
CA LYS A 335 -7.38 3.31 15.96
C LYS A 335 -8.36 3.88 16.97
N ILE A 336 -8.39 5.21 17.07
CA ILE A 336 -9.21 5.95 18.06
C ILE A 336 -10.53 6.38 17.43
N PHE A 337 -10.45 7.04 16.28
CA PHE A 337 -11.58 7.66 15.60
C PHE A 337 -11.59 7.23 14.14
N GLY A 338 -12.77 6.93 13.61
CA GLY A 338 -12.92 6.52 12.21
C GLY A 338 -14.34 6.69 11.69
N ILE A 339 -14.52 6.31 10.43
CA ILE A 339 -15.81 6.34 9.75
C ILE A 339 -16.15 4.94 9.27
N LEU A 340 -17.35 4.50 9.59
CA LEU A 340 -17.93 3.28 9.06
C LEU A 340 -18.24 3.48 7.57
N LYS A 341 -17.57 2.70 6.72
CA LYS A 341 -17.83 2.61 5.29
C LYS A 341 -18.58 1.31 4.99
N VAL A 342 -19.71 1.43 4.30
CA VAL A 342 -20.48 0.30 3.76
C VAL A 342 -20.21 0.23 2.26
N THR A 343 -19.87 -0.96 1.78
CA THR A 343 -19.42 -1.25 0.41
C THR A 343 -20.59 -1.61 -0.51
N ALA A 344 -21.73 -2.01 0.04
CA ALA A 344 -22.92 -2.32 -0.75
C ALA A 344 -23.63 -1.03 -1.18
N GLU A 345 -24.04 -0.97 -2.46
CA GLU A 345 -24.95 0.07 -2.97
C GLU A 345 -26.31 0.02 -2.25
N GLU A 346 -26.69 -1.16 -1.76
CA GLU A 346 -27.87 -1.38 -0.94
C GLU A 346 -27.57 -1.19 0.56
N LYS A 347 -28.55 -0.67 1.30
CA LYS A 347 -28.47 -0.58 2.76
C LYS A 347 -28.24 -1.96 3.38
N LEU A 348 -27.32 -2.05 4.35
CA LEU A 348 -27.13 -3.26 5.15
C LEU A 348 -28.47 -3.81 5.63
N THR A 349 -28.69 -5.12 5.45
CA THR A 349 -29.85 -5.80 6.02
C THR A 349 -29.84 -5.69 7.54
N ASP A 350 -31.00 -5.83 8.19
CA ASP A 350 -31.09 -5.81 9.66
C ASP A 350 -30.19 -6.84 10.33
N ARG A 351 -30.00 -7.99 9.68
CA ARG A 351 -29.07 -9.03 10.14
C ARG A 351 -27.62 -8.54 10.07
N GLN A 352 -27.18 -8.03 8.91
CA GLN A 352 -25.82 -7.51 8.75
C GLN A 352 -25.54 -6.32 9.68
N ARG A 353 -26.55 -5.47 9.93
CA ARG A 353 -26.45 -4.37 10.90
C ARG A 353 -26.24 -4.88 12.32
N LYS A 354 -27.02 -5.87 12.76
CA LYS A 354 -26.84 -6.48 14.10
C LYS A 354 -25.49 -7.17 14.24
N GLU A 355 -25.03 -7.86 13.20
CA GLU A 355 -23.70 -8.46 13.15
C GLU A 355 -22.60 -7.40 13.23
N MET A 356 -22.74 -6.29 12.49
CA MET A 356 -21.85 -5.14 12.53
C MET A 356 -21.79 -4.50 13.92
N GLU A 357 -22.93 -4.16 14.52
CA GLU A 357 -22.99 -3.55 15.86
C GLU A 357 -22.40 -4.48 16.93
N SER A 358 -22.68 -5.78 16.85
CA SER A 358 -22.10 -6.77 17.77
C SER A 358 -20.58 -6.83 17.65
N GLU A 359 -20.06 -6.73 16.44
CA GLU A 359 -18.63 -6.77 16.17
C GLU A 359 -17.92 -5.48 16.59
N LEU A 360 -18.51 -4.31 16.33
CA LEU A 360 -17.99 -3.03 16.84
C LEU A 360 -17.90 -3.06 18.37
N ARG A 361 -18.92 -3.58 19.06
CA ARG A 361 -18.88 -3.76 20.52
C ARG A 361 -17.78 -4.72 20.97
N ARG A 362 -17.52 -5.81 20.23
CA ARG A 362 -16.38 -6.71 20.54
C ARG A 362 -15.03 -6.04 20.36
N GLN A 363 -14.96 -5.04 19.48
CA GLN A 363 -13.76 -4.23 19.24
C GLN A 363 -13.68 -3.02 20.17
N GLU A 364 -14.57 -2.96 21.18
CA GLU A 364 -14.69 -1.85 22.14
C GLU A 364 -14.87 -0.53 21.37
N CYS A 365 -15.81 -0.52 20.43
CA CYS A 365 -16.12 0.65 19.62
C CYS A 365 -17.61 1.00 19.71
N THR A 366 -17.87 2.30 19.85
CA THR A 366 -19.19 2.92 19.81
C THR A 366 -19.46 3.49 18.43
N LEU A 367 -20.64 3.18 17.88
CA LEU A 367 -21.13 3.75 16.63
C LEU A 367 -21.97 5.00 16.94
N GLY A 368 -21.43 6.16 16.64
CA GLY A 368 -22.09 7.44 16.78
C GLY A 368 -23.03 7.78 15.62
N ARG A 369 -23.58 8.99 15.67
CA ARG A 369 -24.43 9.51 14.58
C ARG A 369 -23.65 9.60 13.27
N ARG A 370 -24.35 9.40 12.15
CA ARG A 370 -23.82 9.52 10.78
C ARG A 370 -22.64 8.58 10.44
N GLY A 371 -22.48 7.48 11.16
CA GLY A 371 -21.47 6.46 10.85
C GLY A 371 -20.09 6.72 11.47
N LEU A 372 -19.98 7.66 12.41
CA LEU A 372 -18.75 7.86 13.17
C LEU A 372 -18.49 6.68 14.11
N VAL A 373 -17.24 6.24 14.19
CA VAL A 373 -16.81 5.14 15.05
C VAL A 373 -15.74 5.66 16.01
N LEU A 374 -15.96 5.45 17.31
CA LEU A 374 -15.05 5.83 18.39
C LEU A 374 -14.67 4.59 19.17
N ARG A 375 -13.41 4.45 19.58
CA ARG A 375 -12.98 3.39 20.50
C ARG A 375 -13.26 3.81 21.95
N ASP A 376 -13.88 2.91 22.72
CA ASP A 376 -14.55 3.17 24.00
C ASP A 376 -13.62 3.69 25.11
N VAL A 377 -12.29 3.53 24.98
CA VAL A 377 -11.30 4.10 25.92
C VAL A 377 -11.39 5.64 26.01
N LEU A 378 -12.03 6.30 25.04
CA LEU A 378 -12.25 7.75 25.00
C LEU A 378 -13.73 8.15 24.94
N ALA A 379 -14.68 7.21 24.91
CA ALA A 379 -16.10 7.53 24.81
C ALA A 379 -16.61 8.29 26.05
N HIS A 380 -16.00 8.06 27.22
CA HIS A 380 -16.30 8.78 28.46
C HIS A 380 -15.82 10.24 28.49
N GLU A 381 -14.90 10.66 27.61
CA GLU A 381 -14.42 12.06 27.57
C GLU A 381 -15.22 12.93 26.59
N MET A 382 -15.96 12.34 25.66
CA MET A 382 -16.79 13.08 24.69
C MET A 382 -18.26 13.26 25.13
N GLU A 383 -18.80 12.37 25.96
CA GLU A 383 -20.14 12.56 26.56
C GLU A 383 -20.18 13.80 27.49
N GLU A 384 -19.06 14.14 28.14
CA GLU A 384 -18.93 15.36 28.97
C GLU A 384 -18.92 16.67 28.18
N PHE A 385 -18.68 16.64 26.86
CA PHE A 385 -18.68 17.85 26.02
C PHE A 385 -20.07 18.19 25.45
N GLU A 386 -20.95 17.18 25.31
CA GLU A 386 -22.31 17.38 24.78
C GLU A 386 -23.35 17.64 25.88
N GLU A 387 -23.06 17.34 27.15
CA GLU A 387 -23.95 17.69 28.29
C GLU A 387 -23.82 19.16 28.74
N THR A 388 -22.79 19.90 28.32
CA THR A 388 -22.62 21.33 28.68
C THR A 388 -23.46 22.33 27.89
N ASP A 389 -24.13 21.91 26.82
CA ASP A 389 -24.98 22.80 26.00
C ASP A 389 -26.49 22.52 26.15
N SER A 390 -26.89 21.62 27.05
CA SER A 390 -28.30 21.37 27.34
C SER A 390 -28.60 21.52 28.83
N ASP A 391 -28.59 22.76 29.31
CA ASP A 391 -29.41 23.10 30.47
C ASP A 391 -29.96 24.53 30.39
N GLU A 392 -31.27 24.58 30.66
CA GLU A 392 -32.08 25.72 31.11
C GLU A 392 -32.53 26.79 30.09
N SER A 393 -33.77 26.62 29.60
CA SER A 393 -34.84 27.52 30.06
C SER A 393 -36.21 26.84 29.97
N ASP A 394 -36.72 26.57 31.16
CA ASP A 394 -38.04 26.04 31.49
C ASP A 394 -39.13 27.14 31.46
N GLU A 395 -40.36 26.71 31.19
CA GLU A 395 -41.65 27.29 31.61
C GLU A 395 -42.20 28.55 30.89
N ALA A 396 -43.32 28.39 30.17
CA ALA A 396 -44.60 29.04 30.50
C ALA A 396 -45.74 28.63 29.54
N ASP A 397 -46.76 28.00 30.12
CA ASP A 397 -48.13 27.91 29.59
C ASP A 397 -48.75 29.31 29.39
N SER A 398 -49.44 29.55 28.26
CA SER A 398 -50.69 30.34 28.21
C SER A 398 -51.37 30.30 26.84
N GLU A 399 -52.54 29.64 26.82
CA GLU A 399 -53.82 30.00 26.20
C GLU A 399 -53.91 30.84 24.90
N GLU A 400 -54.58 30.23 23.91
CA GLU A 400 -55.83 30.68 23.28
C GLU A 400 -55.95 32.06 22.56
N MET A 401 -56.49 31.95 21.34
CA MET A 401 -57.37 32.90 20.62
C MET A 401 -56.79 33.95 19.64
N CYS A 402 -57.20 33.74 18.39
CA CYS A 402 -57.78 34.68 17.42
C CYS A 402 -56.92 35.72 16.69
N CYS A 403 -56.96 35.57 15.35
CA CYS A 403 -57.26 36.58 14.33
C CYS A 403 -56.47 37.89 14.34
N GLU A 404 -55.72 38.16 13.27
CA GLU A 404 -56.07 39.22 12.31
C GLU A 404 -55.09 39.25 11.12
N GLU A 405 -55.69 39.43 9.95
CA GLU A 405 -55.02 39.73 8.68
C GLU A 405 -54.37 41.11 8.74
N SER A 406 -53.24 41.28 8.06
CA SER A 406 -52.98 42.50 7.30
C SER A 406 -51.85 42.29 6.30
N ASP A 407 -52.24 42.35 5.04
CA ASP A 407 -51.41 42.62 3.88
C ASP A 407 -50.64 43.94 4.06
N VAL A 408 -49.35 43.97 3.70
CA VAL A 408 -48.72 45.17 3.12
C VAL A 408 -47.63 44.73 2.13
N ASP A 409 -47.90 45.04 0.86
CA ASP A 409 -47.01 45.02 -0.30
C ASP A 409 -45.76 45.88 -0.13
N GLY A 410 -44.67 45.52 -0.82
CA GLY A 410 -43.48 46.34 -0.87
C GLY A 410 -42.41 45.84 -1.84
N ASP A 411 -42.74 45.75 -3.12
CA ASP A 411 -41.79 45.70 -4.23
C ASP A 411 -40.85 46.91 -4.19
N VAL A 412 -39.54 46.68 -4.24
CA VAL A 412 -38.57 47.67 -4.73
C VAL A 412 -37.48 46.94 -5.51
N ASP A 413 -37.63 46.97 -6.84
CA ASP A 413 -36.56 46.80 -7.81
C ASP A 413 -35.51 47.91 -7.65
N VAL A 414 -34.22 47.55 -7.66
CA VAL A 414 -33.15 48.47 -8.02
C VAL A 414 -32.19 47.76 -8.95
N ASP A 415 -32.42 47.97 -10.24
CA ASP A 415 -31.42 47.85 -11.30
C ASP A 415 -30.32 48.89 -11.08
N VAL A 416 -29.06 48.46 -11.14
CA VAL A 416 -27.94 49.34 -11.49
C VAL A 416 -27.05 48.63 -12.49
N ASP A 417 -27.28 48.94 -13.76
CA ASP A 417 -26.31 48.82 -14.84
C ASP A 417 -25.18 49.85 -14.64
N VAL A 418 -23.93 49.40 -14.74
CA VAL A 418 -22.80 50.24 -15.16
C VAL A 418 -21.92 49.42 -16.09
N ASP A 419 -22.14 49.62 -17.39
CA ASP A 419 -21.12 49.47 -18.42
C ASP A 419 -20.07 50.60 -18.28
N VAL A 420 -18.83 50.33 -18.70
CA VAL A 420 -17.99 51.20 -19.56
C VAL A 420 -16.53 50.69 -19.54
N ASP A 421 -16.10 50.30 -20.76
CA ASP A 421 -14.80 50.48 -21.45
C ASP A 421 -13.48 50.12 -20.73
N GLY A 422 -12.47 49.52 -21.37
CA GLY A 422 -12.12 49.41 -22.78
C GLY A 422 -10.57 49.42 -22.85
N ASP A 423 -10.03 48.70 -23.85
CA ASP A 423 -8.64 48.74 -24.35
C ASP A 423 -7.52 48.27 -23.38
N GLU A 424 -6.39 47.68 -23.79
CA GLU A 424 -5.61 47.92 -25.01
C GLU A 424 -4.70 46.72 -25.29
N MET A 425 -4.46 46.45 -26.57
CA MET A 425 -3.48 45.51 -27.09
C MET A 425 -2.05 46.01 -26.92
N VAL A 426 -1.11 45.12 -26.62
CA VAL A 426 0.31 45.28 -27.01
C VAL A 426 0.87 43.94 -27.47
N ASP A 427 1.02 43.83 -28.79
CA ASP A 427 1.92 42.93 -29.49
C ASP A 427 3.39 43.33 -29.27
N VAL A 428 4.31 42.46 -29.74
CA VAL A 428 5.74 42.69 -30.02
C VAL A 428 6.63 42.38 -28.79
N ASP A 429 7.54 41.39 -28.80
CA ASP A 429 8.60 41.26 -29.78
C ASP A 429 9.24 39.86 -29.87
N ARG A 430 9.86 39.68 -31.03
CA ARG A 430 10.46 38.48 -31.63
C ARG A 430 11.98 38.67 -31.66
N MET A 431 12.75 37.71 -31.12
CA MET A 431 14.18 37.48 -31.44
C MET A 431 14.41 35.98 -31.23
N ASP A 432 14.49 35.12 -32.25
CA ASP A 432 15.56 34.90 -33.24
C ASP A 432 16.98 34.82 -32.66
N GLU A 433 17.59 33.65 -32.92
CA GLU A 433 19.02 33.38 -33.19
C GLU A 433 20.03 33.65 -32.05
N THR A 434 21.09 32.88 -31.77
CA THR A 434 21.80 31.74 -32.40
C THR A 434 22.87 31.30 -31.38
N GLU A 435 23.08 29.99 -31.19
CA GLU A 435 24.38 29.25 -31.26
C GLU A 435 24.20 27.77 -30.89
#